data_AF-A0A4R4WQ47-F1
#
_entry.id   AF-A0A4R4WQ47-F1
#
_cell.length_a   1.000
_cell.length_b   1.000
_cell.length_c   1.000
_cell.angle_alpha   90.00
_cell.angle_beta   90.00
_cell.angle_gamma   90.00
#
_symmetry.space_group_name_H-M   'P 1'
#
loop_
_entity.id
_entity.type
_entity.pdbx_description
1 polymer ?
#
loop_
_entity_poly.entity_id
_entity_poly.type
_entity_poly.pdbx_seq_one_letter_code
_entity_poly.pdbx_strand_id
1 'polypeptide(L)'
;SLALHPTCSSTRLGLDAAIAGIAQAIADHVVVPEDWQCCAFAGDRGLLHPELTASATRAEAISVKTGDFAAHASLNRTCELGLTRATARMYHHLLELLDQATA
;
A
#
# COMPACT_ATOMS: atom_id res chain seq x y z
N SER A 1 11.97 -2.63 -7.50
CA SER A 1 11.71 -2.27 -6.09
C SER A 1 10.21 -2.06 -5.90
N LEU A 2 9.69 -2.36 -4.71
CA LEU A 2 8.26 -2.33 -4.40
C LEU A 2 8.02 -1.61 -3.06
N ALA A 3 7.18 -0.58 -3.06
CA ALA A 3 6.59 -0.04 -1.83
C ALA A 3 5.29 -0.81 -1.52
N LEU A 4 5.21 -1.37 -0.32
CA LEU A 4 4.07 -2.16 0.13
C LEU A 4 3.37 -1.45 1.29
N HIS A 5 2.06 -1.24 1.15
CA HIS A 5 1.17 -0.87 2.24
C HIS A 5 0.35 -2.10 2.65
N PRO A 6 0.74 -2.84 3.70
CA PRO A 6 -0.13 -3.82 4.33
C PRO A 6 -1.46 -3.16 4.74
N THR A 7 -2.54 -3.92 4.81
CA THR A 7 -3.79 -3.35 5.32
C THR A 7 -3.83 -3.49 6.83
N CYS A 8 -4.47 -2.55 7.52
CA CYS A 8 -4.65 -2.67 8.97
C CYS A 8 -5.37 -3.98 9.36
N SER A 9 -6.23 -4.52 8.48
CA SER A 9 -6.84 -5.84 8.62
C SER A 9 -5.84 -6.98 8.49
N SER A 10 -4.95 -6.95 7.49
CA SER A 10 -4.00 -8.04 7.28
C SER A 10 -2.99 -8.15 8.42
N THR A 11 -2.52 -7.01 8.94
CA THR A 11 -1.62 -6.99 10.11
C THR A 11 -2.33 -7.48 11.37
N ARG A 12 -3.61 -7.11 11.57
CA ARG A 12 -4.40 -7.66 12.70
C ARG A 12 -4.58 -9.18 12.60
N LEU A 13 -4.64 -9.72 11.38
CA LEU A 13 -4.72 -11.16 11.12
C LEU A 13 -3.36 -11.87 11.19
N GLY A 14 -2.25 -11.14 11.43
CA GLY A 14 -0.91 -11.71 11.50
C GLY A 14 -0.40 -12.27 10.18
N LEU A 15 -0.84 -11.70 9.05
CA LEU A 15 -0.49 -12.19 7.71
C LEU A 15 0.85 -11.63 7.19
N ASP A 16 1.58 -10.88 8.01
CA ASP A 16 2.72 -10.07 7.60
C ASP A 16 3.81 -10.90 6.91
N ALA A 17 4.13 -12.08 7.45
CA ALA A 17 5.12 -12.98 6.86
C ALA A 17 4.70 -13.54 5.49
N ALA A 18 3.43 -13.93 5.34
CA ALA A 18 2.90 -14.45 4.07
C ALA A 18 2.90 -13.36 2.99
N ILE A 19 2.48 -12.15 3.37
CA ILE A 19 2.47 -10.98 2.48
C ILE A 19 3.90 -10.60 2.06
N ALA A 20 4.84 -10.58 3.00
CA ALA A 20 6.24 -10.32 2.70
C ALA A 20 6.82 -11.34 1.72
N GLY A 21 6.51 -12.62 1.89
CA GLY A 21 6.93 -13.68 0.96
C GLY A 21 6.40 -13.46 -0.46
N ILE A 22 5.13 -13.08 -0.61
CA ILE A 22 4.57 -12.74 -1.93
C ILE A 22 5.27 -11.51 -2.52
N ALA A 23 5.46 -10.46 -1.72
CA ALA A 23 6.10 -9.23 -2.19
C ALA A 23 7.55 -9.47 -2.64
N GLN A 24 8.28 -10.35 -1.95
CA GLN A 24 9.65 -10.74 -2.30
C GLN A 24 9.72 -11.58 -3.58
N ALA A 25 8.65 -12.29 -3.94
CA ALA A 25 8.56 -12.95 -5.24
C ALA A 25 8.37 -11.95 -6.41
N ILE A 26 7.95 -10.72 -6.13
CA ILE A 26 7.70 -9.67 -7.13
C ILE A 26 8.93 -8.78 -7.33
N ALA A 27 9.70 -8.49 -6.26
CA ALA A 27 10.84 -7.59 -6.33
C ALA A 27 11.93 -7.92 -5.30
N ASP A 28 13.20 -7.72 -5.69
CA ASP A 28 14.37 -7.93 -4.82
C ASP A 28 14.42 -6.97 -3.61
N HIS A 29 13.84 -5.78 -3.76
CA HIS A 29 13.81 -4.74 -2.73
C HIS A 29 12.37 -4.34 -2.44
N VAL A 30 11.84 -4.84 -1.32
CA VAL A 30 10.50 -4.55 -0.81
C VAL A 30 10.62 -3.68 0.42
N VAL A 31 9.89 -2.57 0.45
CA VAL A 31 9.83 -1.67 1.60
C VAL A 31 8.39 -1.53 2.05
N VAL A 32 8.15 -1.81 3.33
CA VAL A 32 6.98 -1.29 4.04
C VAL A 32 7.42 0.03 4.67
N PRO A 33 6.83 1.18 4.29
CA PRO A 33 7.23 2.47 4.86
C PRO A 33 7.12 2.47 6.39
N GLU A 34 8.08 3.08 7.10
CA GLU A 34 8.04 3.12 8.58
C GLU A 34 6.84 3.91 9.10
N ASP A 35 6.43 4.96 8.38
CA ASP A 35 5.25 5.79 8.67
C ASP A 35 3.92 5.11 8.28
N TRP A 36 3.96 3.83 7.91
CA TRP A 36 2.78 3.05 7.58
C TRP A 36 1.84 2.95 8.79
N GLN A 37 0.54 3.14 8.53
CA GLN A 37 -0.54 2.90 9.47
C GLN A 37 -1.87 2.72 8.72
N CYS A 38 -2.99 2.68 9.44
CA CYS A 38 -4.31 2.70 8.81
C CYS A 38 -4.47 3.91 7.87
N CYS A 39 -4.87 3.66 6.62
CA CYS A 39 -5.11 4.71 5.61
C CYS A 39 -6.35 5.59 5.87
N ALA A 40 -7.10 5.32 6.95
CA ALA A 40 -8.33 5.99 7.35
C ALA A 40 -9.49 5.94 6.33
N PHE A 41 -9.44 5.06 5.33
CA PHE A 41 -10.51 4.97 4.34
C PHE A 41 -11.82 4.41 4.94
N ALA A 42 -11.72 3.39 5.79
CA ALA A 42 -12.80 2.87 6.65
C ALA A 42 -14.21 2.84 6.00
N GLY A 43 -14.42 1.91 5.07
CA GLY A 43 -15.69 1.79 4.33
C GLY A 43 -15.79 2.81 3.21
N ASP A 44 -16.87 3.58 3.17
CA ASP A 44 -17.10 4.67 2.21
C ASP A 44 -16.61 6.04 2.73
N ARG A 45 -16.16 6.13 3.99
CA ARG A 45 -15.70 7.39 4.58
C ARG A 45 -14.56 8.03 3.79
N GLY A 46 -13.63 7.25 3.26
CA GLY A 46 -12.54 7.77 2.41
C GLY A 46 -13.01 8.27 1.04
N LEU A 47 -14.23 7.95 0.62
CA LEU A 47 -14.87 8.55 -0.55
C LEU A 47 -15.53 9.89 -0.19
N LEU A 48 -16.20 9.95 0.95
CA LEU A 48 -16.98 11.12 1.39
C LEU A 48 -16.12 12.20 2.08
N HIS A 49 -15.01 11.79 2.69
CA HIS A 49 -14.11 12.62 3.50
C HIS A 49 -12.64 12.41 3.08
N PRO A 50 -12.26 12.86 1.87
CA PRO A 50 -10.90 12.67 1.34
C PRO A 50 -9.81 13.26 2.26
N GLU A 51 -10.14 14.32 3.02
CA GLU A 51 -9.26 14.95 4.00
C GLU A 51 -8.75 13.97 5.07
N LEU A 52 -9.54 12.96 5.45
CA LEU A 52 -9.14 11.96 6.44
C LEU A 52 -8.04 11.05 5.88
N THR A 53 -8.25 10.53 4.67
CA THR A 53 -7.25 9.68 4.01
C THR A 53 -5.98 10.47 3.72
N ALA A 54 -6.10 11.72 3.26
CA ALA A 54 -4.96 12.61 3.01
C ALA A 54 -4.18 12.92 4.29
N SER A 55 -4.86 13.10 5.43
CA SER A 55 -4.19 13.32 6.71
C SER A 55 -3.47 12.07 7.20
N ALA A 56 -4.15 10.92 7.21
CA ALA A 56 -3.63 9.68 7.76
C ALA A 56 -2.41 9.15 6.99
N THR A 57 -2.40 9.33 5.67
CA THR A 57 -1.36 8.81 4.77
C THR A 57 -0.25 9.82 4.47
N ARG A 58 -0.28 11.01 5.08
CA ARG A 58 0.62 12.12 4.73
C ARG A 58 2.10 11.76 4.88
N ALA A 59 2.48 11.19 6.02
CA ALA A 59 3.88 10.86 6.32
C ALA A 59 4.38 9.71 5.42
N GLU A 60 3.61 8.61 5.35
CA GLU A 60 3.87 7.51 4.42
C GLU A 60 4.01 7.99 2.98
N ALA A 61 3.13 8.88 2.52
CA ALA A 61 3.18 9.38 1.15
C ALA A 61 4.43 10.23 0.87
N ILE A 62 4.95 10.96 1.84
CA ILE A 62 6.23 11.66 1.71
C ILE A 62 7.36 10.65 1.54
N SER A 63 7.44 9.67 2.43
CA SER A 63 8.47 8.61 2.42
C SER A 63 8.47 7.82 1.10
N VAL A 64 7.30 7.38 0.65
CA VAL A 64 7.12 6.66 -0.62
C VAL A 64 7.55 7.51 -1.82
N LYS A 65 7.18 8.79 -1.85
CA LYS A 65 7.56 9.70 -2.94
C LYS A 65 9.07 9.95 -3.00
N THR A 66 9.75 9.98 -1.85
CA THR A 66 11.20 10.14 -1.79
C THR A 66 11.98 8.87 -2.14
N GLY A 67 11.41 7.69 -1.91
CA GLY A 67 12.07 6.41 -2.17
C GLY A 67 12.06 5.93 -3.63
N ASP A 68 11.28 6.58 -4.50
CA ASP A 68 11.16 6.32 -5.95
C ASP A 68 11.08 4.81 -6.31
N PHE A 69 10.00 4.17 -5.88
CA PHE A 69 9.77 2.73 -6.09
C PHE A 69 9.21 2.45 -7.49
N ALA A 70 9.62 1.33 -8.09
CA ALA A 70 9.14 0.90 -9.41
C ALA A 70 7.67 0.43 -9.38
N ALA A 71 7.22 -0.14 -8.25
CA ALA A 71 5.85 -0.60 -8.06
C ALA A 71 5.33 -0.22 -6.67
N HIS A 72 4.00 -0.15 -6.55
CA HIS A 72 3.30 0.22 -5.32
C HIS A 72 2.11 -0.72 -5.11
N ALA A 73 2.02 -1.33 -3.93
CA ALA A 73 1.01 -2.36 -3.66
C ALA A 73 0.25 -2.15 -2.35
N SER A 74 -1.00 -2.59 -2.35
CA SER A 74 -1.74 -2.89 -1.12
C SER A 74 -2.57 -4.17 -1.29
N LEU A 75 -3.48 -4.44 -0.35
CA LEU A 75 -4.22 -5.70 -0.24
C LEU A 75 -5.73 -5.50 -0.25
N ASN A 76 -6.19 -4.28 -0.51
CA ASN A 76 -7.58 -4.00 -0.79
C ASN A 76 -7.74 -2.70 -1.59
N ARG A 77 -8.89 -2.61 -2.27
CA ARG A 77 -9.19 -1.50 -3.17
C ARG A 77 -9.24 -0.14 -2.49
N THR A 78 -9.66 -0.08 -1.24
CA THR A 78 -9.82 1.18 -0.51
C THR A 78 -8.47 1.78 -0.08
N CYS A 79 -7.54 0.96 0.41
CA CYS A 79 -6.16 1.37 0.65
C CYS A 79 -5.46 1.77 -0.66
N GLU A 80 -5.63 1.00 -1.73
CA GLU A 80 -5.09 1.33 -3.06
C GLU A 80 -5.54 2.71 -3.53
N LEU A 81 -6.84 3.02 -3.44
CA LEU A 81 -7.38 4.32 -3.83
C LEU A 81 -6.87 5.45 -2.93
N GLY A 82 -6.84 5.22 -1.61
CA GLY A 82 -6.35 6.21 -0.64
C GLY A 82 -4.89 6.57 -0.88
N LEU A 83 -4.03 5.58 -1.04
CA LEU A 83 -2.61 5.81 -1.30
C LEU A 83 -2.31 6.32 -2.70
N THR A 84 -3.07 5.89 -3.71
CA THR A 84 -2.92 6.46 -5.05
C THR A 84 -3.17 7.96 -5.05
N ARG A 85 -4.20 8.42 -4.34
CA ARG A 85 -4.48 9.85 -4.16
C ARG A 85 -3.37 10.58 -3.40
N ALA A 86 -2.88 9.98 -2.31
CA ALA A 86 -1.89 10.61 -1.44
C ALA A 86 -0.49 10.72 -2.07
N THR A 87 -0.09 9.69 -2.82
CA THR A 87 1.24 9.56 -3.41
C THR A 87 1.33 10.04 -4.85
N ALA A 88 0.20 10.13 -5.55
CA ALA A 88 0.15 10.27 -7.01
C ALA A 88 0.88 9.14 -7.78
N ARG A 89 1.02 7.97 -7.14
CA ARG A 89 1.54 6.74 -7.74
C ARG A 89 0.43 5.70 -7.78
N MET A 90 0.32 4.93 -8.84
CA MET A 90 -0.75 3.92 -8.95
C MET A 90 -0.46 2.75 -8.02
N TYR A 91 -1.35 2.50 -7.07
CA TYR A 91 -1.31 1.31 -6.24
C TYR A 91 -2.13 0.20 -6.87
N HIS A 92 -1.56 -1.00 -6.89
CA HIS A 92 -2.18 -2.22 -7.38
C HIS A 92 -2.44 -3.20 -6.24
N HIS A 93 -3.32 -4.16 -6.47
CA HIS A 93 -3.42 -5.28 -5.56
C HIS A 93 -2.15 -6.12 -5.65
N LEU A 94 -1.60 -6.57 -4.51
CA LEU A 94 -0.33 -7.32 -4.48
C LEU A 94 -0.36 -8.56 -5.40
N LEU A 95 -1.50 -9.26 -5.45
CA LEU A 95 -1.66 -10.44 -6.31
C LEU A 95 -1.75 -10.10 -7.81
N GLU A 96 -2.19 -8.89 -8.19
CA GLU A 96 -2.15 -8.45 -9.59
C GLU A 96 -0.71 -8.25 -10.03
N LEU A 97 0.13 -7.69 -9.17
CA LEU A 97 1.56 -7.54 -9.45
C LEU A 97 2.29 -8.89 -9.46
N LEU A 98 1.87 -9.84 -8.62
CA LEU A 98 2.41 -11.21 -8.66
C LEU A 98 2.11 -11.89 -10.00
N ASP A 99 0.87 -11.81 -10.46
CA ASP A 99 0.45 -12.35 -11.75
C ASP A 99 1.30 -11.72 -12.89
N GLN A 100 1.42 -10.39 -12.91
CA GLN A 100 2.24 -9.67 -13.88
C GLN A 100 3.73 -10.06 -13.86
N ALA A 101 4.27 -10.43 -12.70
CA ALA A 101 5.67 -10.81 -12.56
C ALA A 101 5.94 -12.29 -12.90
N THR A 102 4.90 -13.12 -12.97
CA THR A 102 5.03 -14.59 -13.10
C THR A 102 4.34 -15.18 -14.34
N ALA A 103 3.54 -14.38 -15.05
CA ALA A 103 2.97 -14.71 -16.36
C ALA A 103 4.02 -14.72 -17.48
#